data_AF-A0A831M3A1-F1
#
_entry.id   AF-A0A831M3A1-F1
#
_cell.length_a   1.000
_cell.length_b   1.000
_cell.length_c   1.000
_cell.angle_alpha   90.00
_cell.angle_beta   90.00
_cell.angle_gamma   90.00
#
_symmetry.space_group_name_H-M   'P 1'
#
loop_
_entity.id
_entity.type
_entity.pdbx_description
1 polymer ?
#
loop_
_entity_poly.entity_id
_entity_poly.type
_entity_poly.pdbx_seq_one_letter_code
_entity_poly.pdbx_strand_id
1 'polypeptide(L)'
;MYLANDLIEFALTLVKHSTAEDRSMFERTPSTDELNTFFRGCNSAWPPPLDQKNSGFTGYDPTVSWCGIFATYCLIHVGAKVRWIISRGIQDLGNGDIVRVEGNYGITRGDIAVRGDSSHHFIVLDPNYDPARGFHCVEGNAGGTTYPLMRYSYNLRNKLPDVRHYYRVY
;
A
#
# COMPACT_ATOMS: atom_id res chain seq x y z
N MET A 1 7.38 9.79 14.66
CA MET A 1 7.75 8.39 14.84
C MET A 1 6.53 7.52 15.21
N TYR A 2 5.39 8.12 15.60
CA TYR A 2 4.19 7.39 16.00
C TYR A 2 3.44 6.77 14.80
N LEU A 3 3.27 7.52 13.70
CA LEU A 3 2.48 7.04 12.55
C LEU A 3 3.06 5.79 11.88
N ALA A 4 4.38 5.66 11.81
CA ALA A 4 5.02 4.50 11.17
C ALA A 4 4.74 3.18 11.90
N ASN A 5 4.72 3.19 13.24
CA ASN A 5 4.37 2.00 14.02
C ASN A 5 2.87 1.73 13.98
N ASP A 6 2.06 2.77 14.16
CA ASP A 6 0.60 2.66 14.10
C ASP A 6 0.16 2.12 12.71
N LEU A 7 0.83 2.56 11.63
CA LEU A 7 0.60 2.10 10.26
C LEU A 7 0.80 0.60 10.15
N ILE A 8 1.89 0.09 10.71
CA ILE A 8 2.21 -1.33 10.69
C ILE A 8 1.19 -2.11 11.50
N GLU A 9 0.92 -1.68 12.74
CA GLU A 9 -0.04 -2.34 13.62
C GLU A 9 -1.42 -2.43 12.94
N PHE A 10 -1.89 -1.31 12.40
CA PHE A 10 -3.16 -1.28 11.69
C PHE A 10 -3.17 -2.18 10.45
N ALA A 11 -2.14 -2.12 9.61
CA ALA A 11 -2.05 -2.98 8.44
C ALA A 11 -2.07 -4.48 8.81
N LEU A 12 -1.40 -4.87 9.90
CA LEU A 12 -1.42 -6.24 10.43
C LEU A 12 -2.82 -6.64 10.92
N THR A 13 -3.56 -5.73 11.57
CA THR A 13 -4.97 -6.01 11.96
C THR A 13 -5.86 -6.26 10.74
N LEU A 14 -5.65 -5.51 9.64
CA LEU A 14 -6.41 -5.71 8.40
C LEU A 14 -6.08 -7.04 7.75
N VAL A 15 -4.83 -7.49 7.82
CA VAL A 15 -4.44 -8.84 7.37
C VAL A 15 -4.97 -9.92 8.32
N LYS A 16 -5.52 -9.57 9.49
CA LYS A 16 -6.01 -10.48 10.55
C LYS A 16 -4.89 -11.38 11.10
N HIS A 17 -3.68 -10.84 11.21
CA HIS A 17 -2.54 -11.51 11.82
C HIS A 17 -2.23 -10.84 13.17
N SER A 18 -1.88 -11.63 14.19
CA SER A 18 -1.44 -11.10 15.48
C SER A 18 0.05 -10.73 15.41
N THR A 19 0.52 -9.81 16.25
CA THR A 19 1.93 -9.41 16.34
C THR A 19 2.85 -10.49 16.94
N ALA A 20 2.31 -11.67 17.28
CA ALA A 20 3.09 -12.77 17.82
C ALA A 20 3.90 -13.44 16.70
N GLU A 21 5.15 -13.00 16.55
CA GLU A 21 6.41 -13.62 16.06
C GLU A 21 6.42 -14.91 15.21
N ASP A 22 5.31 -15.36 14.64
CA ASP A 22 5.34 -16.45 13.67
C ASP A 22 5.80 -15.88 12.33
N ARG A 23 6.90 -16.43 11.83
CA ARG A 23 7.46 -16.12 10.51
C ARG A 23 6.65 -16.76 9.39
N SER A 24 5.49 -17.33 9.71
CA SER A 24 4.56 -17.91 8.75
C SER A 24 3.96 -16.84 7.84
N MET A 25 3.71 -17.24 6.60
CA MET A 25 3.05 -16.41 5.61
C MET A 25 1.55 -16.41 5.90
N PHE A 26 0.93 -15.24 5.85
CA PHE A 26 -0.52 -15.11 5.89
C PHE A 26 -1.05 -14.37 4.68
N GLU A 27 -2.13 -14.88 4.11
CA GLU A 27 -2.80 -14.30 2.95
C GLU A 27 -4.33 -14.33 3.17
N ARG A 28 -5.02 -13.24 2.82
CA ARG A 28 -6.48 -13.24 2.72
C ARG A 28 -7.01 -12.32 1.64
N THR A 29 -8.13 -12.72 1.06
CA THR A 29 -8.91 -11.90 0.15
C THR A 29 -9.91 -11.05 0.95
N PRO A 30 -9.94 -9.71 0.81
CA PRO A 30 -10.98 -8.89 1.40
C PRO A 30 -12.35 -9.19 0.78
N SER A 31 -13.42 -9.00 1.56
CA SER A 31 -14.78 -9.03 1.01
C SER A 31 -15.05 -7.82 0.10
N THR A 32 -16.11 -7.89 -0.71
CA THR A 32 -16.57 -6.77 -1.54
C THR A 32 -16.84 -5.50 -0.71
N ASP A 33 -17.39 -5.64 0.49
CA ASP A 33 -17.69 -4.51 1.38
C ASP A 33 -16.41 -3.89 1.97
N GLU A 34 -15.42 -4.72 2.30
CA GLU A 34 -14.09 -4.24 2.70
C GLU A 34 -13.44 -3.46 1.56
N LEU A 35 -13.45 -3.99 0.33
CA LEU A 35 -12.91 -3.30 -0.85
C LEU A 35 -13.59 -1.94 -1.08
N ASN A 36 -14.91 -1.87 -0.99
CA ASN A 36 -15.67 -0.62 -1.09
C ASN A 36 -15.29 0.38 0.01
N THR A 37 -15.08 -0.11 1.24
CA THR A 37 -14.64 0.70 2.37
C THR A 37 -13.25 1.27 2.15
N PHE A 38 -12.29 0.43 1.73
CA PHE A 38 -10.93 0.87 1.45
C PHE A 38 -10.87 1.92 0.35
N PHE A 39 -11.61 1.67 -0.73
CA PHE A 39 -11.67 2.57 -1.87
C PHE A 39 -12.23 3.95 -1.46
N ARG A 40 -13.38 3.99 -0.78
CA ARG A 40 -13.96 5.25 -0.31
C ARG A 40 -13.12 5.94 0.75
N GLY A 41 -12.51 5.17 1.65
CA GLY A 41 -11.71 5.66 2.76
C GLY A 41 -10.34 6.21 2.37
N CYS A 42 -9.83 5.91 1.18
CA CYS A 42 -8.52 6.40 0.74
C CYS A 42 -8.54 7.82 0.13
N ASN A 43 -9.67 8.53 0.26
CA ASN A 43 -9.93 9.80 -0.43
C ASN A 43 -9.59 9.71 -1.93
N SER A 44 -9.79 8.53 -2.53
CA SER A 44 -9.57 8.37 -3.97
C SER A 44 -10.45 9.39 -4.67
N ALA A 45 -9.88 10.14 -5.61
CA ALA A 45 -10.62 11.11 -6.41
C ALA A 45 -11.62 10.44 -7.39
N TRP A 46 -12.52 9.61 -6.87
CA TRP A 46 -13.51 8.83 -7.61
C TRP A 46 -14.91 8.92 -6.96
N PRO A 47 -16.00 9.02 -7.76
CA PRO A 47 -16.01 8.99 -9.22
C PRO A 47 -15.69 10.37 -9.82
N PRO A 48 -15.31 10.45 -11.11
CA PRO A 48 -15.52 11.69 -11.85
C PRO A 48 -16.99 12.15 -11.68
N PRO A 49 -17.28 13.45 -11.79
CA PRO A 49 -18.63 13.97 -11.61
C PRO A 49 -19.66 13.18 -12.45
N LEU A 50 -20.86 13.00 -11.89
CA LEU A 50 -21.91 12.11 -12.39
C LEU A 50 -22.37 12.39 -13.85
N ASP A 51 -21.92 13.49 -14.46
CA ASP A 51 -22.21 13.90 -15.84
C ASP A 51 -21.31 13.22 -16.89
N GLN A 52 -20.19 12.60 -16.49
CA GLN A 52 -19.28 11.89 -17.42
C GLN A 52 -19.63 10.43 -17.68
N LYS A 53 -20.79 9.95 -17.21
CA LYS A 53 -21.30 8.59 -17.49
C LYS A 53 -21.49 8.30 -19.00
N ASN A 54 -21.55 9.34 -19.82
CA ASN A 54 -21.81 9.25 -21.26
C ASN A 54 -20.56 9.40 -22.14
N SER A 55 -19.38 9.64 -21.57
CA SER A 55 -18.15 9.87 -22.33
C SER A 55 -17.22 8.66 -22.27
N GLY A 56 -17.64 7.50 -22.79
CA GLY A 56 -16.76 6.43 -23.30
C GLY A 56 -15.69 5.84 -22.37
N PHE A 57 -15.63 6.22 -21.09
CA PHE A 57 -14.72 5.67 -20.09
C PHE A 57 -15.27 4.32 -19.64
N THR A 58 -14.75 3.25 -20.24
CA THR A 58 -14.91 1.89 -19.75
C THR A 58 -14.40 1.82 -18.31
N GLY A 59 -15.20 1.22 -17.42
CA GLY A 59 -15.06 1.31 -15.97
C GLY A 59 -13.65 1.00 -15.47
N TYR A 60 -13.07 1.94 -14.73
CA TYR A 60 -11.81 1.73 -14.02
C TYR A 60 -11.98 0.59 -13.02
N ASP A 61 -11.19 -0.47 -13.17
CA ASP A 61 -11.14 -1.58 -12.21
C ASP A 61 -10.20 -1.19 -11.06
N PRO A 62 -10.71 -0.91 -9.84
CA PRO A 62 -9.89 -0.48 -8.72
C PRO A 62 -8.88 -1.55 -8.27
N THR A 63 -9.05 -2.81 -8.67
CA THR A 63 -8.13 -3.89 -8.31
C THR A 63 -6.73 -3.69 -8.89
N VAL A 64 -6.59 -2.94 -10.00
CA VAL A 64 -5.28 -2.67 -10.62
C VAL A 64 -4.38 -1.76 -9.78
N SER A 65 -4.97 -0.93 -8.91
CA SER A 65 -4.25 -0.05 -7.98
C SER A 65 -4.39 -0.49 -6.52
N TRP A 66 -4.80 -1.73 -6.30
CA TRP A 66 -5.17 -2.23 -4.98
C TRP A 66 -4.04 -2.07 -3.95
N CYS A 67 -2.79 -2.30 -4.33
CA CYS A 67 -1.63 -2.12 -3.45
C CYS A 67 -1.50 -0.68 -2.92
N GLY A 68 -1.71 0.31 -3.79
CA GLY A 68 -1.64 1.73 -3.42
C GLY A 68 -2.86 2.21 -2.65
N ILE A 69 -4.07 1.72 -3.00
CA ILE A 69 -5.31 1.99 -2.26
C ILE A 69 -5.20 1.47 -0.83
N PHE A 70 -4.76 0.21 -0.68
CA PHE A 70 -4.54 -0.41 0.63
C PHE A 70 -3.56 0.40 1.49
N ALA A 71 -2.38 0.74 0.94
CA ALA A 71 -1.37 1.51 1.66
C ALA A 71 -1.87 2.90 2.07
N THR A 72 -2.59 3.59 1.17
CA THR A 72 -3.17 4.91 1.45
C THR A 72 -4.26 4.84 2.52
N TYR A 73 -5.12 3.83 2.47
CA TYR A 73 -6.15 3.63 3.48
C TYR A 73 -5.53 3.42 4.87
N CYS A 74 -4.46 2.63 4.96
CA CYS A 74 -3.77 2.41 6.22
C CYS A 74 -3.18 3.71 6.78
N LEU A 75 -2.57 4.54 5.94
CA LEU A 75 -2.06 5.86 6.31
C LEU A 75 -3.17 6.77 6.87
N ILE A 76 -4.30 6.89 6.17
CA ILE A 76 -5.42 7.74 6.61
C ILE A 76 -5.98 7.26 7.95
N HIS A 77 -6.08 5.95 8.14
CA HIS A 77 -6.62 5.39 9.38
C HIS A 77 -5.77 5.75 10.60
N VAL A 78 -4.46 5.84 10.44
CA VAL A 78 -3.54 6.24 11.51
C VAL A 78 -3.40 7.75 11.63
N GLY A 79 -4.19 8.51 10.88
CA GLY A 79 -4.30 9.97 10.98
C GLY A 79 -3.51 10.75 9.94
N ALA A 80 -2.82 10.07 9.00
CA ALA A 80 -2.07 10.77 7.98
C ALA A 80 -2.99 11.50 6.99
N LYS A 81 -2.69 12.76 6.66
CA LYS A 81 -3.47 13.55 5.71
C LYS A 81 -2.98 13.33 4.29
N VAL A 82 -3.36 12.19 3.75
CA VAL A 82 -3.01 11.79 2.39
C VAL A 82 -4.25 11.51 1.55
N ARG A 83 -4.06 11.34 0.24
CA ARG A 83 -5.08 10.79 -0.66
C ARG A 83 -4.46 9.94 -1.76
N TRP A 84 -5.26 9.03 -2.30
CA TRP A 84 -4.90 8.27 -3.49
C TRP A 84 -5.31 9.03 -4.75
N ILE A 85 -4.39 9.19 -5.70
CA ILE A 85 -4.71 9.67 -7.05
C ILE A 85 -4.26 8.63 -8.07
N ILE A 86 -5.22 8.14 -8.86
CA ILE A 86 -4.95 7.27 -10.01
C ILE A 86 -3.90 7.95 -10.90
N SER A 87 -2.87 7.22 -11.32
CA SER A 87 -1.68 7.68 -12.07
C SER A 87 -0.61 8.47 -11.29
N ARG A 88 -0.91 9.01 -10.11
CA ARG A 88 0.09 9.78 -9.31
C ARG A 88 0.53 9.06 -8.03
N GLY A 89 -0.24 8.11 -7.55
CA GLY A 89 0.06 7.37 -6.32
C GLY A 89 -0.47 8.09 -5.08
N ILE A 90 0.20 7.86 -3.95
CA ILE A 90 -0.09 8.50 -2.66
C ILE A 90 0.34 9.97 -2.71
N GLN A 91 -0.52 10.88 -2.30
CA GLN A 91 -0.26 12.32 -2.28
C GLN A 91 -0.41 12.86 -0.85
N ASP A 92 0.60 13.57 -0.37
CA ASP A 92 0.54 14.37 0.84
C ASP A 92 -0.38 15.58 0.65
N LEU A 93 -1.21 15.90 1.65
CA LEU A 93 -2.11 17.05 1.62
C LEU A 93 -1.51 18.29 2.31
N GLY A 94 -0.18 18.33 2.48
CA GLY A 94 0.58 19.52 2.85
C GLY A 94 0.91 19.62 4.33
N ASN A 95 0.87 18.53 5.09
CA ASN A 95 1.30 18.51 6.49
C ASN A 95 2.57 17.71 6.74
N GLY A 96 3.14 17.06 5.72
CA GLY A 96 4.44 16.40 5.82
C GLY A 96 4.42 15.09 6.60
N ASP A 97 3.26 14.45 6.74
CA ASP A 97 3.15 13.12 7.36
C ASP A 97 3.90 12.07 6.53
N ILE A 98 3.98 12.30 5.21
CA ILE A 98 4.79 11.51 4.31
C ILE A 98 5.70 12.38 3.45
N VAL A 99 6.89 11.86 3.15
CA VAL A 99 7.80 12.44 2.15
C VAL A 99 8.19 11.37 1.15
N ARG A 100 8.02 11.67 -0.14
CA ARG A 100 8.53 10.81 -1.21
C ARG A 100 10.04 10.99 -1.32
N VAL A 101 10.77 9.88 -1.19
CA VAL A 101 12.23 9.82 -1.36
C VAL A 101 12.54 8.97 -2.59
N GLU A 102 13.25 9.55 -3.55
CA GLU A 102 13.68 8.84 -4.76
C GLU A 102 14.83 7.88 -4.45
N GLY A 103 14.85 6.74 -5.13
CA GLY A 103 15.79 5.65 -4.91
C GLY A 103 15.33 4.66 -3.82
N ASN A 104 16.28 3.83 -3.39
CA ASN A 104 16.06 2.74 -2.44
C ASN A 104 17.01 2.79 -1.23
N TYR A 105 17.82 3.84 -1.13
CA TYR A 105 18.76 4.02 -0.03
C TYR A 105 18.04 4.55 1.21
N GLY A 106 18.32 3.96 2.38
CA GLY A 106 17.83 4.45 3.66
C GLY A 106 16.39 4.07 4.01
N ILE A 107 15.80 3.08 3.31
CA ILE A 107 14.49 2.51 3.64
C ILE A 107 14.49 2.00 5.08
N THR A 108 13.48 2.39 5.85
CA THR A 108 13.28 1.99 7.25
C THR A 108 11.95 1.27 7.44
N ARG A 109 11.79 0.59 8.59
CA ARG A 109 10.52 0.03 9.02
C ARG A 109 9.42 1.11 9.01
N GLY A 110 8.28 0.80 8.41
CA GLY A 110 7.13 1.69 8.27
C GLY A 110 7.14 2.53 7.00
N ASP A 111 8.23 2.53 6.23
CA ASP A 111 8.22 3.15 4.90
C ASP A 111 7.31 2.36 3.95
N ILE A 112 6.70 3.08 3.00
CA ILE A 112 5.93 2.46 1.91
C ILE A 112 6.81 2.47 0.67
N ALA A 113 7.41 1.33 0.34
CA ALA A 113 8.27 1.20 -0.83
C ALA A 113 7.46 0.93 -2.10
N VAL A 114 7.97 1.42 -3.23
CA VAL A 114 7.32 1.32 -4.54
C VAL A 114 8.26 0.72 -5.57
N ARG A 115 7.86 -0.43 -6.11
CA ARG A 115 8.55 -1.08 -7.24
C ARG A 115 8.33 -0.32 -8.54
N GLY A 116 9.40 -0.15 -9.33
CA GLY A 116 9.35 0.64 -10.57
C GLY A 116 8.58 -0.02 -11.73
N ASP A 117 8.70 -1.33 -11.89
CA ASP A 117 8.16 -2.09 -13.03
C ASP A 117 6.62 -2.14 -13.05
N SER A 118 6.01 -2.28 -11.88
CA SER A 118 4.56 -2.41 -11.75
C SER A 118 3.92 -1.32 -10.88
N SER A 119 4.68 -0.32 -10.45
CA SER A 119 4.23 0.71 -9.48
C SER A 119 3.57 0.09 -8.24
N HIS A 120 4.13 -1.04 -7.76
CA HIS A 120 3.54 -1.83 -6.68
C HIS A 120 3.99 -1.30 -5.32
N HIS A 121 3.02 -1.02 -4.44
CA HIS A 121 3.24 -0.42 -3.13
C HIS A 121 3.21 -1.49 -2.03
N PHE A 122 4.15 -1.45 -1.10
CA PHE A 122 4.19 -2.35 0.05
C PHE A 122 4.75 -1.65 1.29
N ILE A 123 4.23 -1.99 2.47
CA ILE A 123 4.63 -1.44 3.77
C ILE A 123 5.79 -2.29 4.30
N VAL A 124 6.94 -1.67 4.55
CA VAL A 124 8.16 -2.35 4.99
C VAL A 124 8.07 -2.68 6.48
N LEU A 125 8.20 -3.96 6.83
CA LEU A 125 8.23 -4.42 8.21
C LEU A 125 9.66 -4.57 8.71
N ASP A 126 10.52 -5.20 7.93
CA ASP A 126 11.93 -5.36 8.24
C ASP A 126 12.75 -4.60 7.18
N PRO A 127 13.52 -3.58 7.58
CA PRO A 127 14.41 -2.89 6.65
C PRO A 127 15.61 -3.76 6.24
N ASN A 128 15.89 -4.85 6.96
CA ASN A 128 16.92 -5.81 6.58
C ASN A 128 16.42 -6.67 5.42
N TYR A 129 16.57 -6.14 4.21
CA TYR A 129 16.28 -6.86 2.97
C TYR A 129 17.06 -8.17 2.90
N ASP A 130 16.36 -9.25 2.54
CA ASP A 130 16.96 -10.56 2.30
C ASP A 130 16.96 -10.86 0.79
N PRO A 131 18.12 -10.98 0.11
CA PRO A 131 18.16 -11.28 -1.32
C PRO A 131 17.49 -12.61 -1.72
N ALA A 132 17.43 -13.58 -0.81
CA ALA A 132 16.85 -14.90 -1.03
C ALA A 132 15.35 -14.98 -0.69
N ARG A 133 14.79 -13.97 -0.01
CA ARG A 133 13.38 -13.95 0.41
C ARG A 133 12.61 -12.69 0.01
N GLY A 134 13.30 -11.61 -0.33
CA GLY A 134 12.75 -10.29 -0.60
C GLY A 134 12.62 -9.42 0.65
N PHE A 135 11.83 -8.36 0.56
CA PHE A 135 11.41 -7.59 1.74
C PHE A 135 10.39 -8.36 2.59
N HIS A 136 10.53 -8.25 3.91
CA HIS A 136 9.44 -8.57 4.83
C HIS A 136 8.45 -7.40 4.85
N CYS A 137 7.22 -7.63 4.41
CA CYS A 137 6.26 -6.56 4.20
C CYS A 137 4.81 -6.97 4.45
N VAL A 138 3.96 -5.95 4.57
CA VAL A 138 2.51 -6.06 4.40
C VAL A 138 2.13 -5.38 3.10
N GLU A 139 1.29 -6.01 2.29
CA GLU A 139 0.89 -5.46 1.00
C GLU A 139 -0.53 -5.89 0.60
N GLY A 140 -1.17 -5.03 -0.18
CA GLY A 140 -2.28 -5.44 -1.03
C GLY A 140 -1.75 -5.92 -2.37
N ASN A 141 -2.56 -6.70 -3.09
CA ASN A 141 -2.31 -7.17 -4.45
C ASN A 141 -1.16 -8.18 -4.57
N ALA A 142 -0.89 -8.96 -3.52
CA ALA A 142 0.20 -9.95 -3.52
C ALA A 142 0.07 -11.02 -4.61
N GLY A 143 -1.17 -11.31 -5.05
CA GLY A 143 -1.47 -12.26 -6.13
C GLY A 143 -1.38 -11.68 -7.55
N GLY A 144 -1.20 -10.36 -7.71
CA GLY A 144 -1.22 -9.67 -8.99
C GLY A 144 -2.54 -8.92 -9.27
N THR A 145 -2.57 -8.14 -10.35
CA THR A 145 -3.57 -7.09 -10.68
C THR A 145 -5.02 -7.53 -10.83
N THR A 146 -5.32 -8.83 -10.75
CA THR A 146 -6.67 -9.40 -10.89
C THR A 146 -7.18 -10.06 -9.62
N TYR A 147 -6.37 -10.08 -8.55
CA TYR A 147 -6.70 -10.78 -7.33
C TYR A 147 -6.42 -9.89 -6.12
N PRO A 148 -7.45 -9.21 -5.55
CA PRO A 148 -7.28 -8.36 -4.39
C PRO A 148 -6.91 -9.22 -3.18
N LEU A 149 -5.61 -9.42 -2.98
CA LEU A 149 -5.04 -10.27 -1.94
C LEU A 149 -4.25 -9.39 -0.98
N MET A 150 -4.53 -9.47 0.31
CA MET A 150 -3.68 -8.89 1.33
C MET A 150 -2.75 -9.96 1.88
N ARG A 151 -1.49 -9.60 2.07
CA ARG A 151 -0.45 -10.53 2.50
C ARG A 151 0.46 -9.91 3.55
N TYR A 152 0.89 -10.75 4.48
CA TYR A 152 2.00 -10.54 5.40
C TYR A 152 3.02 -11.65 5.17
N SER A 153 4.26 -11.31 4.77
CA SER A 153 5.41 -12.22 4.72
C SER A 153 6.64 -11.55 4.07
N TYR A 154 7.71 -12.32 3.91
CA TYR A 154 8.70 -12.05 2.88
C TYR A 154 8.16 -12.27 1.46
N ASN A 155 8.40 -11.32 0.54
CA ASN A 155 8.02 -11.45 -0.87
C ASN A 155 9.20 -11.25 -1.82
N LEU A 156 9.61 -12.34 -2.48
CA LEU A 156 10.71 -12.41 -3.45
C LEU A 156 10.54 -11.49 -4.69
N ARG A 157 9.31 -11.05 -4.98
CA ARG A 157 9.05 -10.07 -6.05
C ARG A 157 9.40 -8.65 -5.62
N ASN A 158 9.44 -8.38 -4.31
CA ASN A 158 9.79 -7.09 -3.74
C ASN A 158 11.30 -7.07 -3.49
N LYS A 159 12.07 -6.82 -4.55
CA LYS A 159 13.54 -6.76 -4.52
C LYS A 159 14.01 -5.33 -4.31
N LEU A 160 15.01 -5.14 -3.46
CA LEU A 160 15.61 -3.83 -3.19
C LEU A 160 16.06 -3.10 -4.47
N PRO A 161 16.76 -3.72 -5.44
CA PRO A 161 17.16 -3.04 -6.67
C PRO A 161 15.98 -2.54 -7.53
N ASP A 162 14.80 -3.14 -7.38
CA ASP A 162 13.61 -2.80 -8.17
C ASP A 162 12.77 -1.70 -7.52
N VAL A 163 13.10 -1.30 -6.28
CA VAL A 163 12.46 -0.16 -5.60
C VAL A 163 12.94 1.14 -6.25
N ARG A 164 12.00 1.91 -6.79
CA ARG A 164 12.27 3.19 -7.45
C ARG A 164 12.24 4.36 -6.49
N HIS A 165 11.31 4.33 -5.56
CA HIS A 165 11.12 5.35 -4.53
C HIS A 165 10.38 4.73 -3.35
N TYR A 166 10.35 5.45 -2.24
CA TYR A 166 9.54 5.10 -1.09
C TYR A 166 8.92 6.36 -0.48
N TYR A 167 7.84 6.17 0.27
CA TYR A 167 7.25 7.20 1.12
C TYR A 167 7.76 6.99 2.54
N ARG A 168 8.59 7.92 3.02
CA ARG A 168 8.98 8.03 4.42
C ARG A 168 7.79 8.52 5.22
N VAL A 169 7.41 7.77 6.26
CA VAL A 169 6.30 8.11 7.16
C VAL A 169 6.85 8.68 8.47
N TYR A 170 6.33 9.83 8.92
CA TYR A 170 6.85 10.57 10.08
C TYR A 170 6.01 10.48 11.34
#